data_AF-A0A1H2G2E0-F1
#
_entry.id   AF-A0A1H2G2E0-F1
#
_cell.length_a   1.000
_cell.length_b   1.000
_cell.length_c   1.000
_cell.angle_alpha   90.00
_cell.angle_beta   90.00
_cell.angle_gamma   90.00
#
_symmetry.space_group_name_H-M   'P 1'
#
loop_
_entity.id
_entity.type
_entity.pdbx_description
1 polymer ?
#
loop_
_entity_poly.entity_id
_entity_poly.type
_entity_poly.pdbx_seq_one_letter_code
_entity_poly.pdbx_strand_id
1 'polypeptide(L)'
;MTDTPNAEYCQIEKQRLARDLVASDVHGNVSSLIADLAKLPEGEHYDEALSLSMPQPDYVATVEEAGELEDWEDALELLNREASGFFVDTAILGAERIAEARDEDKGRDADDIRRLEARRYVVDHCRENPDDAEKVCDELRLELVENEVYEHWVVSRWLKQRLAEKGEVVGELYGLSVWGRCCTGQSIALDCVFQDIAVELENVRGGRDQK
;
A
#
# COMPACT_ATOMS: atom_id res chain seq x y z
N MET A 1 -11.46 -27.47 22.82
CA MET A 1 -12.31 -26.88 21.77
C MET A 1 -11.92 -25.43 21.69
N THR A 2 -11.00 -25.10 20.77
CA THR A 2 -10.60 -23.73 20.48
C THR A 2 -11.71 -23.14 19.63
N ASP A 3 -12.51 -22.26 20.24
CA ASP A 3 -13.59 -21.52 19.60
C ASP A 3 -12.93 -20.50 18.66
N THR A 4 -12.66 -20.90 17.42
CA THR A 4 -12.21 -19.96 16.40
C THR A 4 -13.38 -19.01 16.17
N PRO A 5 -13.21 -17.68 16.33
CA PRO A 5 -14.32 -16.76 16.13
C PRO A 5 -14.91 -16.95 14.73
N ASN A 6 -16.24 -17.06 14.65
CA ASN A 6 -16.95 -17.11 13.38
C ASN A 6 -16.51 -15.90 12.51
N ALA A 7 -16.12 -16.15 11.27
CA ALA A 7 -15.59 -15.13 10.35
C ALA A 7 -16.52 -13.91 10.21
N GLU A 8 -17.84 -14.14 10.32
CA GLU A 8 -18.86 -13.09 10.28
C GLU A 8 -18.79 -12.14 11.49
N TYR A 9 -18.51 -12.67 12.69
CA TYR A 9 -18.30 -11.86 13.90
C TYR A 9 -17.02 -11.03 13.80
N CYS A 10 -15.97 -11.58 13.18
CA CYS A 10 -14.72 -10.86 12.92
C CYS A 10 -14.96 -9.64 12.01
N GLN A 11 -15.77 -9.79 10.95
CA GLN A 11 -16.04 -8.70 10.02
C GLN A 11 -16.92 -7.59 10.61
N ILE A 12 -17.95 -7.95 11.37
CA ILE A 12 -18.80 -6.97 12.07
C ILE A 12 -17.97 -6.16 13.07
N GLU A 13 -17.07 -6.81 13.81
CA GLU A 13 -16.24 -6.15 14.80
C GLU A 13 -15.22 -5.20 14.16
N LYS A 14 -14.56 -5.61 13.06
CA LYS A 14 -13.71 -4.72 12.27
C LYS A 14 -14.43 -3.45 11.85
N GLN A 15 -15.66 -3.60 11.35
CA GLN A 15 -16.46 -2.46 10.92
C GLN A 15 -16.86 -1.56 12.11
N ARG A 16 -17.12 -2.13 13.28
CA ARG A 16 -17.39 -1.35 14.50
C ARG A 16 -16.18 -0.52 14.90
N LEU A 17 -15.00 -1.13 14.98
CA LEU A 17 -13.76 -0.45 15.32
C LEU A 17 -13.42 0.67 14.33
N ALA A 18 -13.59 0.41 13.02
CA ALA A 18 -13.38 1.42 11.99
C ALA A 18 -14.37 2.59 12.11
N ARG A 19 -15.64 2.34 12.46
CA ARG A 19 -16.61 3.42 12.71
C ARG A 19 -16.21 4.28 13.91
N ASP A 20 -15.74 3.66 14.98
CA ASP A 20 -15.31 4.38 16.19
C ASP A 20 -14.08 5.25 15.89
N LEU A 21 -13.14 4.72 15.08
CA LEU A 21 -11.99 5.45 14.57
C LEU A 21 -12.41 6.65 13.70
N VAL A 22 -13.29 6.44 12.72
CA VAL A 22 -13.80 7.53 11.87
C VAL A 22 -14.48 8.62 12.70
N ALA A 23 -15.33 8.23 13.66
CA ALA A 23 -16.06 9.18 14.49
C ALA A 23 -15.15 10.03 15.39
N SER A 24 -13.97 9.53 15.75
CA SER A 24 -13.04 10.23 16.63
C SER A 24 -11.99 11.05 15.87
N ASP A 25 -11.49 10.53 14.74
CA ASP A 25 -10.32 11.08 14.07
C ASP A 25 -10.60 11.69 12.68
N VAL A 26 -11.83 11.61 12.15
CA VAL A 26 -12.23 12.27 10.90
C VAL A 26 -13.20 13.41 11.19
N HIS A 27 -12.86 14.62 10.74
CA HIS A 27 -13.53 15.85 11.19
C HIS A 27 -14.40 16.51 10.13
N GLY A 28 -14.04 16.41 8.85
CA GLY A 28 -14.85 16.99 7.78
C GLY A 28 -14.20 16.92 6.41
N ASN A 29 -15.02 16.99 5.37
CA ASN A 29 -14.56 17.03 3.98
C ASN A 29 -14.15 18.46 3.59
N VAL A 30 -13.00 18.59 2.92
CA VAL A 30 -12.40 19.87 2.47
C VAL A 30 -12.04 19.84 0.98
N SER A 31 -12.64 18.93 0.19
CA SER A 31 -12.33 18.79 -1.24
C SER A 31 -12.56 20.06 -2.04
N SER A 32 -13.67 20.77 -1.77
CA SER A 32 -13.95 22.04 -2.46
C SER A 32 -12.91 23.12 -2.14
N LEU A 33 -12.43 23.17 -0.89
CA LEU A 33 -11.40 24.12 -0.47
C LEU A 33 -10.09 23.85 -1.21
N ILE A 34 -9.65 22.60 -1.26
CA ILE A 34 -8.42 22.21 -1.97
C ILE A 34 -8.55 22.50 -3.47
N ALA A 35 -9.69 22.16 -4.07
CA ALA A 35 -9.95 22.43 -5.48
C ALA A 35 -9.96 23.92 -5.82
N ASP A 36 -10.36 24.79 -4.90
CA ASP A 36 -10.33 26.23 -5.10
C ASP A 36 -8.92 26.80 -4.89
N LEU A 37 -8.19 26.32 -3.88
CA LEU A 37 -6.81 26.73 -3.61
C LEU A 37 -5.84 26.32 -4.73
N ALA A 38 -5.99 25.12 -5.28
CA ALA A 38 -5.16 24.64 -6.39
C ALA A 38 -5.32 25.47 -7.69
N LYS A 39 -6.40 26.27 -7.81
CA LYS A 39 -6.64 27.16 -8.96
C LYS A 39 -6.12 28.58 -8.75
N LEU A 40 -5.75 28.95 -7.52
CA LEU A 40 -5.21 30.27 -7.25
C LEU A 40 -3.82 30.40 -7.88
N PRO A 41 -3.41 31.61 -8.30
CA PRO A 41 -2.02 31.85 -8.68
C PRO A 41 -1.09 31.53 -7.50
N GLU A 42 0.15 31.15 -7.80
CA GLU A 42 1.17 30.79 -6.80
C GLU A 42 1.14 31.73 -5.58
N GLY A 43 0.92 31.15 -4.41
CA GLY A 43 0.68 31.85 -3.16
C GLY A 43 1.01 30.98 -1.94
N GLU A 44 0.79 31.52 -0.75
CA GLU A 44 1.02 30.79 0.50
C GLU A 44 0.10 29.55 0.53
N HIS A 45 0.69 28.37 0.67
CA HIS A 45 0.05 27.05 0.65
C HIS A 45 -0.37 26.49 -0.73
N TYR A 46 0.09 27.08 -1.84
CA TYR A 46 -0.19 26.56 -3.18
C TYR A 46 0.43 25.18 -3.41
N ASP A 47 1.70 25.00 -3.05
CA ASP A 47 2.43 23.74 -3.24
C ASP A 47 1.79 22.60 -2.43
N GLU A 48 1.36 22.89 -1.21
CA GLU A 48 0.68 21.93 -0.34
C GLU A 48 -0.68 21.53 -0.91
N ALA A 49 -1.48 22.51 -1.36
CA ALA A 49 -2.76 22.23 -2.00
C ALA A 49 -2.58 21.43 -3.31
N LEU A 50 -1.54 21.76 -4.09
CA LEU A 50 -1.21 21.06 -5.32
C LEU A 50 -0.81 19.61 -5.00
N SER A 51 0.09 19.36 -4.05
CA SER A 51 0.50 18.01 -3.64
C SER A 51 -0.66 17.13 -3.17
N LEU A 52 -1.67 17.71 -2.53
CA LEU A 52 -2.87 17.00 -2.08
C LEU A 52 -3.85 16.70 -3.23
N SER A 53 -3.74 17.41 -4.35
CA SER A 53 -4.65 17.30 -5.49
C SER A 53 -4.07 16.52 -6.68
N MET A 54 -2.75 16.45 -6.76
CA MET A 54 -2.06 15.77 -7.86
C MET A 54 -2.06 14.26 -7.63
N PRO A 55 -2.26 13.45 -8.68
CA PRO A 55 -2.04 12.01 -8.60
C PRO A 55 -0.64 11.72 -8.08
N GLN A 56 -0.54 10.78 -7.14
CA GLN A 56 0.74 10.34 -6.59
C GLN A 56 1.10 8.97 -7.18
N PRO A 57 2.36 8.74 -7.58
CA PRO A 57 2.76 7.44 -8.09
C PRO A 57 2.68 6.38 -6.97
N ASP A 58 2.09 5.23 -7.28
CA ASP A 58 2.07 4.06 -6.43
C ASP A 58 3.01 3.00 -7.00
N TYR A 59 4.28 3.08 -6.60
CA TYR A 59 5.31 2.18 -7.12
C TYR A 59 5.05 0.71 -6.75
N VAL A 60 4.49 0.44 -5.56
CA VAL A 60 4.19 -0.93 -5.14
C VAL A 60 3.06 -1.49 -5.99
N ALA A 61 1.96 -0.75 -6.17
CA ALA A 61 0.87 -1.17 -7.05
C ALA A 61 1.35 -1.33 -8.51
N THR A 62 2.24 -0.44 -8.97
CA THR A 62 2.86 -0.53 -10.30
C THR A 62 3.60 -1.85 -10.49
N VAL A 63 4.45 -2.24 -9.53
CA VAL A 63 5.17 -3.52 -9.57
C VAL A 63 4.19 -4.71 -9.48
N GLU A 64 3.12 -4.60 -8.69
CA GLU A 64 2.11 -5.65 -8.55
C GLU A 64 1.29 -5.89 -9.82
N GLU A 65 0.95 -4.82 -10.54
CA GLU A 65 0.16 -4.86 -11.77
C GLU A 65 1.01 -5.15 -13.02
N ALA A 66 2.32 -4.92 -12.95
CA ALA A 66 3.23 -5.17 -14.05
C ALA A 66 3.15 -6.63 -14.54
N GLY A 67 3.15 -6.77 -15.86
CA GLY A 67 2.83 -8.02 -16.54
C GLY A 67 3.91 -9.11 -16.42
N GLU A 68 3.58 -10.30 -16.90
CA GLU A 68 4.50 -11.44 -16.99
C GLU A 68 5.61 -11.26 -18.05
N LEU A 69 5.51 -10.23 -18.89
CA LEU A 69 6.45 -9.97 -19.99
C LEU A 69 7.63 -9.08 -19.62
N GLU A 70 7.64 -8.52 -18.41
CA GLU A 70 8.75 -7.69 -17.94
C GLU A 70 9.97 -8.53 -17.59
N ASP A 71 11.15 -7.92 -17.69
CA ASP A 71 12.42 -8.59 -17.41
C ASP A 71 12.71 -8.65 -15.90
N TRP A 72 11.95 -9.48 -15.20
CA TRP A 72 12.02 -9.63 -13.74
C TRP A 72 13.38 -10.12 -13.23
N GLU A 73 14.20 -10.70 -14.10
CA GLU A 73 15.57 -11.12 -13.76
C GLU A 73 16.48 -9.90 -13.53
N ASP A 74 16.37 -8.86 -14.37
CA ASP A 74 17.12 -7.61 -14.21
C ASP A 74 16.73 -6.87 -12.91
N ALA A 75 15.43 -6.79 -12.61
CA ALA A 75 14.95 -6.21 -11.36
C ALA A 75 15.45 -7.00 -10.14
N LEU A 76 15.49 -8.33 -10.25
CA LEU A 76 15.98 -9.20 -9.19
C LEU A 76 17.50 -9.04 -8.96
N GLU A 77 18.28 -8.91 -10.04
CA GLU A 77 19.71 -8.59 -9.96
C GLU A 77 19.98 -7.25 -9.30
N LEU A 78 19.19 -6.22 -9.63
CA LEU A 78 19.25 -4.90 -8.99
C LEU A 78 19.05 -5.00 -7.47
N LEU A 79 17.98 -5.65 -7.02
CA LEU A 79 17.70 -5.83 -5.59
C LEU A 79 18.80 -6.64 -4.90
N ASN A 80 19.34 -7.67 -5.56
CA ASN A 80 20.38 -8.52 -5.02
C ASN A 80 21.71 -7.77 -4.80
N ARG A 81 22.05 -6.83 -5.69
CA ARG A 81 23.24 -5.98 -5.58
C ARG A 81 23.22 -5.14 -4.31
N GLU A 82 22.05 -4.71 -3.86
CA GLU A 82 21.88 -3.91 -2.66
C GLU A 82 21.80 -4.78 -1.38
N ALA A 83 21.21 -5.98 -1.48
CA ALA A 83 20.98 -6.89 -0.35
C ALA A 83 22.21 -7.69 0.14
N SER A 84 23.44 -7.38 -0.30
CA SER A 84 24.65 -8.16 0.03
C SER A 84 24.58 -9.66 -0.36
N GLY A 85 23.84 -10.00 -1.42
CA GLY A 85 24.05 -11.23 -2.21
C GLY A 85 23.59 -12.57 -1.61
N PHE A 86 22.98 -12.63 -0.41
CA PHE A 86 22.80 -13.92 0.29
C PHE A 86 21.43 -14.60 0.11
N PHE A 87 20.36 -13.86 -0.20
CA PHE A 87 18.98 -14.39 -0.07
C PHE A 87 18.39 -14.98 -1.36
N VAL A 88 18.73 -14.43 -2.54
CA VAL A 88 18.05 -14.75 -3.80
C VAL A 88 18.47 -16.09 -4.39
N ASP A 89 19.77 -16.42 -4.41
CA ASP A 89 20.26 -17.71 -4.92
C ASP A 89 19.55 -18.89 -4.22
N THR A 90 19.29 -18.76 -2.92
CA THR A 90 18.60 -19.79 -2.15
C THR A 90 17.10 -19.87 -2.48
N ALA A 91 16.47 -18.73 -2.79
CA ALA A 91 15.07 -18.65 -3.16
C ALA A 91 14.82 -19.20 -4.58
N ILE A 92 15.61 -18.79 -5.57
CA ILE A 92 15.53 -19.29 -6.96
C ILE A 92 15.85 -20.79 -7.00
N LEU A 93 16.97 -21.23 -6.40
CA LEU A 93 17.32 -22.67 -6.35
C LEU A 93 16.29 -23.49 -5.55
N GLY A 94 15.63 -22.87 -4.56
CA GLY A 94 14.54 -23.49 -3.82
C GLY A 94 13.28 -23.65 -4.66
N ALA A 95 13.05 -22.74 -5.60
CA ALA A 95 11.84 -22.61 -6.38
C ALA A 95 11.90 -23.46 -7.67
N GLU A 96 13.08 -23.57 -8.33
CA GLU A 96 13.37 -24.63 -9.34
C GLU A 96 13.04 -26.04 -8.81
N ARG A 97 13.38 -26.29 -7.54
CA ARG A 97 13.09 -27.55 -6.84
C ARG A 97 11.60 -27.76 -6.52
N ILE A 98 10.82 -26.68 -6.36
CA ILE A 98 9.38 -26.71 -6.10
C ILE A 98 8.62 -26.90 -7.41
N ALA A 99 9.06 -26.26 -8.49
CA ALA A 99 8.53 -26.44 -9.83
C ALA A 99 8.68 -27.88 -10.32
N GLU A 100 9.84 -28.53 -10.07
CA GLU A 100 10.04 -29.97 -10.31
C GLU A 100 9.05 -30.86 -9.52
N ALA A 101 8.48 -30.35 -8.42
CA ALA A 101 7.57 -31.09 -7.54
C ALA A 101 6.07 -30.78 -7.76
N ARG A 102 5.72 -29.70 -8.47
CA ARG A 102 4.33 -29.30 -8.74
C ARG A 102 3.81 -29.88 -10.05
N ASP A 103 2.84 -30.78 -9.94
CA ASP A 103 2.19 -31.46 -11.08
C ASP A 103 1.44 -30.51 -12.04
N GLU A 104 1.15 -29.27 -11.62
CA GLU A 104 0.42 -28.24 -12.37
C GLU A 104 1.30 -27.44 -13.35
N ASP A 105 2.63 -27.45 -13.17
CA ASP A 105 3.60 -26.80 -14.07
C ASP A 105 4.07 -27.72 -15.21
N LYS A 106 3.44 -28.90 -15.35
CA LYS A 106 3.68 -29.85 -16.44
C LYS A 106 3.30 -29.24 -17.80
N GLY A 107 4.21 -28.46 -18.39
CA GLY A 107 4.04 -27.86 -19.71
C GLY A 107 4.66 -26.47 -19.88
N ARG A 108 5.01 -25.77 -18.79
CA ARG A 108 5.85 -24.56 -18.84
C ARG A 108 7.32 -24.97 -18.97
N ASP A 109 8.09 -24.24 -19.77
CA ASP A 109 9.52 -24.48 -19.81
C ASP A 109 10.21 -23.91 -18.56
N ALA A 110 11.47 -24.29 -18.35
CA ALA A 110 12.21 -23.88 -17.15
C ALA A 110 12.43 -22.37 -17.08
N ASP A 111 12.47 -21.67 -18.22
CA ASP A 111 12.71 -20.23 -18.28
C ASP A 111 11.43 -19.46 -17.90
N ASP A 112 10.25 -19.92 -18.32
CA ASP A 112 8.96 -19.37 -17.88
C ASP A 112 8.79 -19.48 -16.36
N ILE A 113 9.18 -20.62 -15.77
CA ILE A 113 9.10 -20.85 -14.32
C ILE A 113 10.00 -19.88 -13.58
N ARG A 114 11.26 -19.73 -14.01
CA ARG A 114 12.20 -18.78 -13.41
C ARG A 114 11.68 -17.35 -13.43
N ARG A 115 11.13 -16.89 -14.55
CA ARG A 115 10.55 -15.54 -14.67
C ARG A 115 9.42 -15.29 -13.69
N LEU A 116 8.49 -16.24 -13.56
CA LEU A 116 7.37 -16.12 -12.61
C LEU A 116 7.83 -16.09 -11.16
N GLU A 117 8.87 -16.86 -10.84
CA GLU A 117 9.44 -16.91 -9.50
C GLU A 117 10.23 -15.64 -9.17
N ALA A 118 10.99 -15.10 -10.14
CA ALA A 118 11.63 -13.80 -10.04
C ALA A 118 10.59 -12.70 -9.80
N ARG A 119 9.53 -12.65 -10.61
CA ARG A 119 8.41 -11.71 -10.42
C ARG A 119 7.82 -11.81 -9.02
N ARG A 120 7.47 -13.03 -8.58
CA ARG A 120 6.88 -13.25 -7.26
C ARG A 120 7.80 -12.71 -6.16
N TYR A 121 9.09 -13.01 -6.24
CA TYR A 121 10.06 -12.53 -5.25
C TYR A 121 10.16 -11.01 -5.26
N VAL A 122 10.31 -10.38 -6.42
CA VAL A 122 10.41 -8.92 -6.56
C VAL A 122 9.17 -8.24 -6.00
N VAL A 123 7.97 -8.73 -6.34
CA VAL A 123 6.69 -8.21 -5.82
C VAL A 123 6.63 -8.32 -4.29
N ASP A 124 6.91 -9.49 -3.74
CA ASP A 124 6.85 -9.71 -2.29
C ASP A 124 7.92 -8.87 -1.55
N HIS A 125 9.13 -8.72 -2.13
CA HIS A 125 10.17 -7.85 -1.59
C HIS A 125 9.74 -6.37 -1.58
N CYS A 126 9.16 -5.88 -2.67
CA CYS A 126 8.69 -4.49 -2.79
C CYS A 126 7.52 -4.19 -1.84
N ARG A 127 6.66 -5.17 -1.55
CA ARG A 127 5.63 -5.04 -0.51
C ARG A 127 6.22 -4.86 0.88
N GLU A 128 7.29 -5.58 1.20
CA GLU A 128 7.98 -5.48 2.49
C GLU A 128 8.90 -4.26 2.57
N ASN A 129 9.41 -3.79 1.43
CA ASN A 129 10.33 -2.67 1.30
C ASN A 129 9.85 -1.70 0.20
N PRO A 130 8.84 -0.85 0.48
CA PRO A 130 8.26 0.04 -0.52
C PRO A 130 9.25 1.00 -1.19
N ASP A 131 10.32 1.39 -0.48
CA ASP A 131 11.38 2.26 -1.01
C ASP A 131 12.14 1.63 -2.19
N ASP A 132 12.15 0.31 -2.30
CA ASP A 132 12.80 -0.40 -3.42
C ASP A 132 11.90 -0.49 -4.66
N ALA A 133 10.58 -0.31 -4.50
CA ALA A 133 9.63 -0.38 -5.60
C ALA A 133 9.89 0.73 -6.64
N GLU A 134 10.24 1.94 -6.20
CA GLU A 134 10.60 3.06 -7.10
C GLU A 134 11.77 2.69 -8.02
N LYS A 135 12.81 2.06 -7.46
CA LYS A 135 13.99 1.64 -8.23
C LYS A 135 13.64 0.56 -9.25
N VAL A 136 12.78 -0.39 -8.86
CA VAL A 136 12.31 -1.46 -9.76
C VAL A 136 11.49 -0.86 -10.90
N CYS A 137 10.59 0.08 -10.61
CA CYS A 137 9.82 0.80 -11.62
C CYS A 137 10.73 1.55 -12.61
N ASP A 138 11.78 2.22 -12.11
CA ASP A 138 12.74 2.94 -12.94
C ASP A 138 13.56 2.02 -13.84
N GLU A 139 14.06 0.91 -13.30
CA GLU A 139 14.88 -0.07 -14.03
C GLU A 139 14.08 -0.73 -15.16
N LEU A 140 12.88 -1.21 -14.83
CA LEU A 140 11.98 -1.85 -15.78
C LEU A 140 11.21 -0.84 -16.66
N ARG A 141 11.31 0.45 -16.35
CA ARG A 141 10.56 1.55 -17.03
C ARG A 141 9.06 1.29 -17.07
N LEU A 142 8.52 0.89 -15.93
CA LEU A 142 7.10 0.57 -15.81
C LEU A 142 6.24 1.83 -15.99
N GLU A 143 5.07 1.65 -16.60
CA GLU A 143 4.03 2.69 -16.62
C GLU A 143 3.43 2.79 -15.22
N LEU A 144 3.60 3.95 -14.57
CA LEU A 144 3.23 4.14 -13.17
C LEU A 144 1.71 4.09 -12.99
N VAL A 145 1.28 3.31 -12.01
CA VAL A 145 -0.07 3.39 -11.45
C VAL A 145 -0.12 4.67 -10.61
N GLU A 146 -1.09 5.52 -10.91
CA GLU A 146 -1.29 6.78 -10.21
C GLU A 146 -2.51 6.69 -9.27
N ASN A 147 -2.30 7.05 -8.01
CA ASN A 147 -3.36 7.17 -7.03
C ASN A 147 -4.05 8.53 -7.17
N GLU A 148 -5.14 8.55 -7.92
CA GLU A 148 -6.00 9.73 -8.05
C GLU A 148 -6.77 9.99 -6.75
N VAL A 149 -6.72 11.23 -6.26
CA VAL A 149 -7.41 11.63 -5.03
C VAL A 149 -8.79 12.18 -5.37
N TYR A 150 -9.85 11.51 -4.90
CA TYR A 150 -11.24 11.92 -5.15
C TYR A 150 -11.84 12.76 -4.02
N GLU A 151 -11.44 12.50 -2.77
CA GLU A 151 -11.98 13.19 -1.60
C GLU A 151 -10.85 13.63 -0.66
N HIS A 152 -11.05 14.71 0.08
CA HIS A 152 -10.09 15.25 1.04
C HIS A 152 -10.76 15.42 2.38
N TRP A 153 -10.18 14.83 3.41
CA TRP A 153 -10.74 14.80 4.74
C TRP A 153 -9.75 15.36 5.75
N VAL A 154 -10.23 16.28 6.59
CA VAL A 154 -9.48 16.71 7.76
C VAL A 154 -9.48 15.57 8.76
N VAL A 155 -8.28 15.16 9.17
CA VAL A 155 -8.06 14.08 10.12
C VAL A 155 -7.23 14.57 11.31
N SER A 156 -7.20 13.78 12.38
CA SER A 156 -6.27 14.06 13.47
C SER A 156 -4.81 13.89 13.03
N ARG A 157 -3.87 14.56 13.72
CA ARG A 157 -2.43 14.40 13.45
C ARG A 157 -1.97 12.95 13.65
N TRP A 158 -2.55 12.24 14.61
CA TRP A 158 -2.21 10.85 14.85
C TRP A 158 -2.67 9.97 13.69
N LEU A 159 -3.92 10.14 13.23
CA LEU A 159 -4.44 9.38 12.10
C LEU A 159 -3.68 9.70 10.81
N LYS A 160 -3.29 10.97 10.58
CA LYS A 160 -2.41 11.35 9.46
C LYS A 160 -1.14 10.50 9.41
N GLN A 161 -0.47 10.32 10.55
CA GLN A 161 0.77 9.53 10.60
C GLN A 161 0.52 8.06 10.27
N ARG A 162 -0.59 7.49 10.76
CA ARG A 162 -0.96 6.09 10.45
C ARG A 162 -1.32 5.88 8.99
N LEU A 163 -2.00 6.85 8.38
CA LEU A 163 -2.30 6.82 6.96
C LEU A 163 -1.02 6.94 6.13
N ALA A 164 -0.08 7.83 6.51
CA ALA A 164 1.23 7.93 5.86
C ALA A 164 2.02 6.61 5.93
N GLU A 165 2.01 5.93 7.07
CA GLU A 165 2.63 4.60 7.26
C GLU A 165 2.01 3.52 6.35
N LYS A 166 0.78 3.75 5.85
CA LYS A 166 0.06 2.86 4.94
C LYS A 166 0.17 3.29 3.46
N GLY A 167 0.98 4.31 3.15
CA GLY A 167 1.17 4.81 1.78
C GLY A 167 0.03 5.70 1.26
N GLU A 168 -0.90 6.11 2.13
CA GLU A 168 -2.01 6.98 1.74
C GLU A 168 -1.53 8.41 1.46
N VAL A 169 -2.22 9.10 0.55
CA VAL A 169 -1.91 10.51 0.24
C VAL A 169 -2.29 11.37 1.44
N VAL A 170 -1.30 11.97 2.09
CA VAL A 170 -1.52 12.85 3.24
C VAL A 170 -0.69 14.12 3.15
N GLY A 171 -1.18 15.17 3.78
CA GLY A 171 -0.51 16.48 3.78
C GLY A 171 -0.94 17.37 4.93
N GLU A 172 -0.42 18.59 4.92
CA GLU A 172 -0.80 19.63 5.87
C GLU A 172 -1.20 20.89 5.11
N LEU A 173 -2.34 21.46 5.46
CA LEU A 173 -2.90 22.63 4.80
C LEU A 173 -3.41 23.61 5.86
N TYR A 174 -2.83 24.82 5.94
CA TYR A 174 -3.14 25.79 6.99
C TYR A 174 -3.06 25.21 8.42
N GLY A 175 -2.10 24.30 8.67
CA GLY A 175 -1.95 23.60 9.95
C GLY A 175 -2.98 22.49 10.21
N LEU A 176 -3.86 22.20 9.25
CA LEU A 176 -4.79 21.08 9.30
C LEU A 176 -4.15 19.85 8.69
N SER A 177 -4.28 18.71 9.35
CA SER A 177 -3.87 17.42 8.80
C SER A 177 -4.93 16.93 7.83
N VAL A 178 -4.55 16.70 6.57
CA VAL A 178 -5.46 16.30 5.49
C VAL A 178 -5.06 14.94 4.96
N TRP A 179 -6.06 14.10 4.73
CA TRP A 179 -5.96 12.84 4.01
C TRP A 179 -6.70 12.95 2.68
N GLY A 180 -6.00 12.60 1.60
CA GLY A 180 -6.56 12.41 0.27
C GLY A 180 -6.97 10.96 0.09
N ARG A 181 -8.28 10.73 -0.09
CA ARG A 181 -8.86 9.41 -0.27
C ARG A 181 -9.04 9.10 -1.75
N CYS A 182 -8.54 7.93 -2.16
CA CYS A 182 -8.58 7.44 -3.56
C CYS A 182 -9.84 6.64 -3.91
N CYS A 183 -10.87 6.69 -3.05
CA CYS A 183 -12.19 6.10 -3.29
C CYS A 183 -13.30 7.12 -2.99
N THR A 184 -14.43 7.03 -3.68
CA THR A 184 -15.60 7.88 -3.44
C THR A 184 -16.91 7.10 -3.32
N GLY A 185 -17.94 7.70 -2.73
CA GLY A 185 -19.31 7.18 -2.68
C GLY A 185 -19.56 6.08 -1.63
N GLN A 186 -18.50 5.49 -1.07
CA GLN A 186 -18.60 4.53 0.04
C GLN A 186 -18.28 5.19 1.39
N SER A 187 -18.82 4.65 2.48
CA SER A 187 -18.49 5.11 3.84
C SER A 187 -17.00 4.91 4.14
N ILE A 188 -16.35 5.89 4.79
CA ILE A 188 -14.94 5.80 5.21
C ILE A 188 -14.71 4.60 6.15
N ALA A 189 -15.70 4.21 6.95
CA ALA A 189 -15.56 3.06 7.84
C ALA A 189 -15.53 1.70 7.09
N LEU A 190 -15.86 1.68 5.81
CA LEU A 190 -15.71 0.51 4.94
C LEU A 190 -14.34 0.46 4.26
N ASP A 191 -13.57 1.54 4.35
CA ASP A 191 -12.24 1.63 3.77
C ASP A 191 -11.30 0.62 4.44
N CYS A 192 -10.54 -0.13 3.64
CA CYS A 192 -9.69 -1.21 4.14
C CYS A 192 -8.59 -0.66 5.06
N VAL A 193 -8.00 0.49 4.71
CA VAL A 193 -6.94 1.11 5.50
C VAL A 193 -7.45 1.50 6.91
N PHE A 194 -8.69 1.97 7.02
CA PHE A 194 -9.30 2.28 8.32
C PHE A 194 -9.58 1.03 9.14
N GLN A 195 -10.01 -0.07 8.51
CA GLN A 195 -10.21 -1.33 9.21
C GLN A 195 -8.88 -1.89 9.75
N ASP A 196 -7.82 -1.82 8.96
CA ASP A 196 -6.50 -2.31 9.37
C ASP A 196 -5.93 -1.48 10.52
N ILE A 197 -5.95 -0.14 10.42
CA ILE A 197 -5.51 0.76 11.50
C ILE A 197 -6.32 0.51 12.78
N ALA A 198 -7.64 0.32 12.66
CA ALA A 198 -8.50 0.12 13.82
C ALA A 198 -8.22 -1.24 14.52
N VAL A 199 -7.95 -2.30 13.75
CA VAL A 199 -7.56 -3.62 14.28
C VAL A 199 -6.19 -3.57 14.94
N GLU A 200 -5.22 -2.90 14.31
CA GLU A 200 -3.88 -2.71 14.89
C GLU A 200 -3.95 -1.97 16.23
N LEU A 201 -4.75 -0.90 16.29
CA LEU A 201 -4.96 -0.13 17.53
C LEU A 201 -5.55 -1.00 18.64
N GLU A 202 -6.53 -1.84 18.32
CA GLU A 202 -7.16 -2.74 19.28
C GLU A 202 -6.20 -3.81 19.77
N ASN A 203 -5.39 -4.40 18.88
CA ASN A 203 -4.35 -5.36 19.26
C ASN A 203 -3.32 -4.74 20.22
N VAL A 204 -2.93 -3.49 19.99
CA VAL A 204 -2.01 -2.75 20.88
C VAL A 204 -2.66 -2.39 22.22
N ARG A 205 -3.97 -2.19 22.27
CA ARG A 205 -4.71 -1.96 23.53
C ARG A 205 -4.85 -3.26 24.33
N GLY A 206 -5.30 -4.34 23.69
CA GLY A 206 -5.44 -5.65 24.34
C GLY A 206 -4.12 -6.25 24.84
N GLY A 207 -3.00 -5.95 24.18
CA GLY A 207 -1.67 -6.37 24.62
C GLY A 207 -1.13 -5.60 25.84
N ARG A 208 -1.68 -4.42 26.16
CA ARG A 208 -1.30 -3.64 27.36
C ARG A 208 -2.00 -4.12 28.63
N ASP A 209 -3.16 -4.77 28.49
CA ASP A 209 -3.93 -5.32 29.61
C ASP A 209 -3.47 -6.72 30.05
N GLN A 210 -2.48 -7.31 29.37
CA GLN A 210 -1.91 -8.64 29.68
C GLN A 210 -0.54 -8.58 30.39
N LYS A 211 -0.10 -7.40 30.85
CA LYS A 211 1.17 -7.22 31.60
C LYS A 211 0.95 -6.82 33.05
#